data_AF-A0A1H8IXG0-F1
#
_entry.id   AF-A0A1H8IXG0-F1
#
_cell.length_a   1.000
_cell.length_b   1.000
_cell.length_c   1.000
_cell.angle_alpha   90.00
_cell.angle_beta   90.00
_cell.angle_gamma   90.00
#
_symmetry.space_group_name_H-M   'P 1'
#
loop_
_entity.id
_entity.type
_entity.pdbx_description
1 polymer ?
#
loop_
_entity_poly.entity_id
_entity_poly.type
_entity_poly.pdbx_seq_one_letter_code
_entity_poly.pdbx_strand_id
1 'polypeptide(L)'
;MLVAAFVFGCASNQLKTDEASFNKGLAALEHGDFAVASGIYSELSKNGYPAAMNNLGVSLLMVDREDEALYWFNMASRYGDKNAKETLEKMGRPAPSSDLVGQHPTQIQEAKMRQFFVTTLTGLAIGVTAYLIVDSVNNQYKVAPASSSRQTSGSSFSGLASSQSMSLKGFGSNRNLNLEDDDYPYSSFSGMLYKYDLSKPIDQIKYDLDISSQLIDSINPSYKIDMDRDFGQFGGGAKW
;
A
#
# COMPACT_ATOMS: atom_id res chain seq x y z
N MET A 1 5.38 -4.78 -50.57
CA MET A 1 6.23 -4.95 -49.37
C MET A 1 5.32 -4.87 -48.16
N LEU A 2 5.21 -5.95 -47.40
CA LEU A 2 4.17 -6.14 -46.39
C LEU A 2 4.86 -6.70 -45.14
N VAL A 3 5.19 -5.85 -44.17
CA VAL A 3 5.40 -6.22 -42.76
C VAL A 3 5.13 -4.98 -41.90
N ALA A 4 3.90 -4.84 -41.41
CA ALA A 4 3.56 -3.89 -40.34
C ALA A 4 2.40 -4.47 -39.53
N ALA A 5 2.70 -5.46 -38.70
CA ALA A 5 1.82 -5.91 -37.63
C ALA A 5 2.61 -6.86 -36.74
N PHE A 6 3.23 -6.37 -35.68
CA PHE A 6 3.37 -7.08 -34.40
C PHE A 6 3.89 -6.08 -33.36
N VAL A 7 3.63 -6.36 -32.08
CA VAL A 7 4.06 -5.59 -30.88
C VAL A 7 3.11 -4.52 -30.34
N PHE A 8 1.81 -4.83 -30.22
CA PHE A 8 0.94 -4.19 -29.20
C PHE A 8 0.28 -5.19 -28.23
N GLY A 9 0.44 -6.50 -28.44
CA GLY A 9 -0.24 -7.53 -27.63
C GLY A 9 0.54 -8.06 -26.40
N CYS A 10 1.86 -7.90 -26.32
CA CYS A 10 2.65 -8.54 -25.26
C CYS A 10 2.65 -7.73 -23.95
N ALA A 11 2.71 -6.40 -24.02
CA ALA A 11 2.81 -5.54 -22.84
C ALA A 11 1.54 -5.61 -21.96
N SER A 12 0.36 -5.69 -22.56
CA SER A 12 -0.90 -5.79 -21.82
C SER A 12 -1.07 -7.14 -21.10
N ASN A 13 -0.53 -8.22 -21.66
CA ASN A 13 -0.51 -9.53 -21.01
C ASN A 13 0.50 -9.56 -19.86
N GLN A 14 1.67 -8.93 -20.03
CA GLN A 14 2.68 -8.84 -18.97
C GLN A 14 2.17 -8.05 -17.75
N LEU A 15 1.48 -6.93 -17.96
CA LEU A 15 0.88 -6.15 -16.86
C LEU A 15 -0.14 -6.98 -16.05
N LYS A 16 -0.98 -7.76 -16.73
CA LYS A 16 -1.93 -8.65 -16.07
C LYS A 16 -1.25 -9.77 -15.29
N THR A 17 -0.17 -10.34 -15.81
CA THR A 17 0.60 -11.37 -15.09
C THR A 17 1.34 -10.80 -13.88
N ASP A 18 1.82 -9.56 -13.98
CA ASP A 18 2.52 -8.88 -12.90
C ASP A 18 1.53 -8.54 -11.77
N GLU A 19 0.33 -8.05 -12.08
CA GLU A 19 -0.74 -7.81 -11.10
C GLU A 19 -1.16 -9.11 -10.39
N ALA A 20 -1.38 -10.19 -11.15
CA ALA A 20 -1.73 -11.49 -10.58
C ALA A 20 -0.61 -12.05 -9.68
N SER A 21 0.65 -11.84 -10.05
CA SER A 21 1.80 -12.26 -9.24
C SER A 21 1.96 -11.38 -8.00
N PHE A 22 1.69 -10.08 -8.11
CA PHE A 22 1.73 -9.15 -6.98
C PHE A 22 0.73 -9.56 -5.90
N ASN A 23 -0.51 -9.86 -6.30
CA ASN A 23 -1.54 -10.33 -5.37
C ASN A 23 -1.19 -11.67 -4.71
N LYS A 24 -0.51 -12.58 -5.42
CA LYS A 24 0.03 -13.81 -4.81
C LYS A 24 1.10 -13.52 -3.77
N GLY A 25 1.99 -12.57 -4.04
CA GLY A 25 3.00 -12.11 -3.08
C GLY A 25 2.36 -11.51 -1.83
N LEU A 26 1.27 -10.75 -1.99
CA LEU A 26 0.53 -10.17 -0.87
C LEU A 26 -0.12 -11.27 -0.01
N ALA A 27 -0.78 -12.24 -0.64
CA ALA A 27 -1.36 -13.38 0.08
C ALA A 27 -0.28 -14.18 0.84
N ALA A 28 0.93 -14.31 0.28
CA ALA A 28 2.04 -14.95 0.99
C ALA A 28 2.49 -14.13 2.22
N LEU A 29 2.54 -12.79 2.13
CA LEU A 29 2.81 -11.93 3.29
C LEU A 29 1.74 -12.06 4.38
N GLU A 30 0.46 -12.05 4.00
CA GLU A 30 -0.67 -12.18 4.93
C GLU A 30 -0.66 -13.51 5.68
N HIS A 31 -0.18 -14.58 5.04
CA HIS A 31 -0.01 -15.89 5.67
C HIS A 31 1.32 -16.07 6.41
N GLY A 32 2.22 -15.08 6.38
CA GLY A 32 3.55 -15.18 6.99
C GLY A 32 4.55 -16.03 6.20
N ASP A 33 4.24 -16.37 4.95
CA ASP A 33 5.11 -17.13 4.04
C ASP A 33 6.19 -16.22 3.40
N PHE A 34 6.98 -15.55 4.24
CA PHE A 34 7.92 -14.50 3.82
C PHE A 34 8.97 -14.98 2.81
N ALA A 35 9.43 -16.23 2.92
CA ALA A 35 10.34 -16.81 1.94
C ALA A 35 9.70 -16.89 0.54
N VAL A 36 8.44 -17.32 0.46
CA VAL A 36 7.68 -17.38 -0.79
C VAL A 36 7.43 -15.98 -1.34
N ALA A 37 7.00 -15.05 -0.47
CA ALA A 37 6.79 -13.65 -0.84
C ALA A 37 8.06 -13.03 -1.43
N SER A 38 9.22 -13.26 -0.81
CA SER A 38 10.51 -12.75 -1.31
C SER A 38 10.84 -13.27 -2.71
N GLY A 39 10.57 -14.56 -2.99
CA GLY A 39 10.77 -15.13 -4.32
C GLY A 39 9.89 -14.48 -5.38
N ILE A 40 8.60 -14.29 -5.08
CA ILE A 40 7.64 -13.65 -5.99
C ILE A 40 8.02 -12.18 -6.25
N TYR A 41 8.29 -11.42 -5.18
CA TYR A 41 8.61 -10.00 -5.33
C TYR A 41 10.00 -9.76 -5.92
N SER A 42 10.95 -10.70 -5.81
CA SER A 42 12.23 -10.63 -6.52
C SER A 42 12.04 -10.58 -8.02
N GLU A 43 11.17 -11.43 -8.58
CA GLU A 43 10.87 -11.42 -10.01
C GLU A 43 10.17 -10.12 -10.43
N LEU A 44 9.17 -9.68 -9.68
CA LEU A 44 8.45 -8.43 -9.96
C LEU A 44 9.34 -7.18 -9.86
N SER A 45 10.31 -7.20 -8.94
CA SER A 45 11.24 -6.09 -8.73
C SER A 45 12.18 -5.87 -9.92
N LYS A 46 12.45 -6.92 -10.72
CA LYS A 46 13.22 -6.79 -11.99
C LYS A 46 12.48 -5.90 -12.99
N ASN A 47 11.16 -5.81 -12.88
CA ASN A 47 10.31 -4.94 -13.69
C ASN A 47 10.16 -3.54 -13.06
N GLY A 48 10.99 -3.16 -12.08
CA GLY A 48 11.08 -1.80 -11.55
C GLY A 48 9.83 -1.29 -10.85
N TYR A 49 9.01 -2.21 -10.34
CA TYR A 49 7.80 -1.88 -9.60
C TYR A 49 8.19 -1.49 -8.17
N PRO A 50 8.07 -0.22 -7.76
CA PRO A 50 8.61 0.23 -6.47
C PRO A 50 7.90 -0.43 -5.29
N ALA A 51 6.60 -0.67 -5.42
CA ALA A 51 5.81 -1.40 -4.44
C ALA A 51 6.29 -2.86 -4.30
N ALA A 52 6.68 -3.53 -5.40
CA ALA A 52 7.24 -4.87 -5.32
C ALA A 52 8.62 -4.86 -4.64
N MET A 53 9.45 -3.87 -4.92
CA MET A 53 10.74 -3.69 -4.25
C MET A 53 10.56 -3.45 -2.75
N ASN A 54 9.59 -2.63 -2.35
CA ASN A 54 9.24 -2.43 -0.94
C ASN A 54 8.82 -3.75 -0.28
N ASN A 55 7.89 -4.48 -0.90
CA ASN A 55 7.38 -5.73 -0.34
C ASN A 55 8.45 -6.83 -0.32
N LEU A 56 9.40 -6.81 -1.26
CA LEU A 56 10.60 -7.65 -1.22
C LEU A 56 11.48 -7.30 -0.01
N GLY A 57 11.72 -6.01 0.23
CA GLY A 57 12.44 -5.54 1.40
C GLY A 57 11.81 -6.02 2.70
N VAL A 58 10.48 -5.86 2.84
CA VAL A 58 9.72 -6.38 3.99
C VAL A 58 9.90 -7.89 4.13
N SER A 59 9.68 -8.65 3.05
CA SER A 59 9.80 -10.11 3.07
C SER A 59 11.18 -10.59 3.50
N LEU A 60 12.24 -9.91 3.06
CA LEU A 60 13.63 -10.20 3.41
C LEU A 60 13.93 -9.87 4.88
N LEU A 61 13.39 -8.77 5.39
CA LEU A 61 13.54 -8.38 6.80
C LEU A 61 12.92 -9.43 7.73
N MET A 62 11.79 -10.01 7.33
CA MET A 62 11.09 -11.05 8.11
C MET A 62 11.81 -12.40 8.14
N VAL A 63 12.79 -12.61 7.26
CA VAL A 63 13.68 -13.79 7.26
C VAL A 63 15.11 -13.43 7.64
N ASP A 64 15.27 -12.34 8.39
CA ASP A 64 16.52 -11.83 8.96
C ASP A 64 17.63 -11.59 7.92
N ARG A 65 17.24 -11.22 6.69
CA ARG A 65 18.15 -10.79 5.60
C ARG A 65 18.16 -9.27 5.48
N GLU A 66 18.51 -8.59 6.57
CA GLU A 66 18.43 -7.12 6.70
C GLU A 66 19.23 -6.38 5.61
N ASP A 67 20.47 -6.79 5.33
CA ASP A 67 21.32 -6.09 4.34
C ASP A 67 20.68 -6.07 2.94
N GLU A 68 20.05 -7.18 2.55
CA GLU A 68 19.34 -7.28 1.28
C GLU A 68 18.04 -6.49 1.31
N ALA A 69 17.32 -6.49 2.44
CA ALA A 69 16.14 -5.66 2.62
C ALA A 69 16.48 -4.17 2.44
N LEU A 70 17.57 -3.70 3.05
CA LEU A 70 18.05 -2.33 2.95
C LEU A 70 18.37 -1.95 1.50
N TYR A 71 18.97 -2.85 0.73
CA TYR A 71 19.21 -2.61 -0.70
C TYR A 71 17.90 -2.34 -1.45
N TRP A 72 16.88 -3.19 -1.23
CA TRP A 72 15.60 -3.05 -1.93
C TRP A 72 14.78 -1.85 -1.46
N PHE A 73 14.80 -1.50 -0.18
CA PHE A 73 14.19 -0.28 0.31
C PHE A 73 14.84 0.97 -0.27
N ASN A 74 16.17 1.00 -0.37
CA ASN A 74 16.89 2.10 -1.03
C ASN A 74 16.45 2.24 -2.49
N MET A 75 16.41 1.13 -3.24
CA MET A 75 15.97 1.14 -4.63
C MET A 75 14.51 1.60 -4.77
N ALA A 76 13.60 1.08 -3.94
CA ALA A 76 12.20 1.49 -3.92
C ALA A 76 12.05 2.99 -3.64
N SER A 77 12.75 3.53 -2.63
CA SER A 77 12.75 4.96 -2.29
C SER A 77 13.27 5.85 -3.43
N ARG A 78 14.33 5.41 -4.11
CA ARG A 78 14.87 6.09 -5.30
C ARG A 78 13.87 6.14 -6.45
N TYR A 79 13.07 5.09 -6.59
CA TYR A 79 11.94 5.04 -7.54
C TYR A 79 10.66 5.73 -7.04
N GLY A 80 10.69 6.35 -5.85
CA GLY A 80 9.59 7.16 -5.31
C GLY A 80 8.63 6.42 -4.38
N ASP A 81 8.94 5.20 -3.95
CA ASP A 81 8.13 4.49 -2.97
C ASP A 81 8.21 5.15 -1.60
N LYS A 82 7.07 5.65 -1.11
CA LYS A 82 6.99 6.36 0.17
C LYS A 82 7.10 5.43 1.37
N ASN A 83 6.58 4.21 1.26
CA ASN A 83 6.61 3.24 2.36
C ASN A 83 8.03 2.77 2.61
N ALA A 84 8.81 2.56 1.55
CA ALA A 84 10.22 2.22 1.67
C ALA A 84 11.03 3.34 2.31
N LYS A 85 10.73 4.61 1.95
CA LYS A 85 11.34 5.78 2.58
C LYS A 85 11.02 5.83 4.09
N GLU A 86 9.75 5.70 4.46
CA GLU A 86 9.32 5.67 5.86
C GLU A 86 9.98 4.52 6.64
N THR A 87 10.09 3.36 6.00
CA THR A 87 10.75 2.18 6.59
C THR A 87 12.23 2.46 6.89
N LEU A 88 12.96 3.05 5.94
CA LEU A 88 14.35 3.46 6.16
C LEU A 88 14.48 4.48 7.29
N GLU A 89 13.58 5.47 7.34
CA GLU A 89 13.55 6.48 8.41
C GLU A 89 13.28 5.87 9.78
N LYS A 90 12.30 4.96 9.90
CA LYS A 90 12.03 4.18 11.12
C LYS A 90 13.26 3.40 11.55
N MET A 91 13.96 2.78 10.61
CA MET A 91 15.22 2.06 10.85
C MET A 91 16.43 2.97 11.16
N GLY A 92 16.25 4.30 11.22
CA GLY A 92 17.33 5.24 11.46
C GLY A 92 18.34 5.32 10.31
N ARG A 93 17.95 4.89 9.10
CA ARG A 93 18.75 4.95 7.88
C ARG A 93 18.38 6.19 7.07
N PRO A 94 19.36 6.87 6.44
CA PRO A 94 19.06 7.98 5.56
C PRO A 94 18.31 7.47 4.32
N ALA A 95 17.16 8.06 4.01
CA ALA A 95 16.44 7.75 2.79
C ALA A 95 17.04 8.50 1.59
N PRO A 96 17.34 7.80 0.48
CA PRO A 96 17.88 8.44 -0.71
C PRO A 96 16.83 9.32 -1.39
N SER A 97 17.27 10.33 -2.14
CA SER A 97 16.37 11.13 -2.98
C SER A 97 15.71 10.27 -4.05
N SER A 98 14.47 10.58 -4.42
CA SER A 98 13.70 9.88 -5.47
C SER A 98 14.18 10.26 -6.89
N ASP A 99 15.43 9.93 -7.21
CA ASP A 99 16.14 10.29 -8.43
C ASP A 99 15.81 9.40 -9.63
N LEU A 100 15.19 8.24 -9.41
CA LEU A 100 14.86 7.25 -10.45
C LEU A 100 13.37 7.26 -10.88
N VAL A 101 12.57 8.18 -10.35
CA VAL A 101 11.15 8.32 -10.71
C VAL A 101 11.01 8.51 -12.22
N GLY A 102 10.19 7.67 -12.86
CA GLY A 102 9.96 7.72 -14.31
C GLY A 102 11.12 7.22 -15.18
N GLN A 103 12.19 6.65 -14.61
CA GLN A 103 13.29 6.06 -15.39
C GLN A 103 13.07 4.59 -15.77
N HIS A 104 12.10 3.91 -15.14
CA HIS A 104 11.83 2.50 -15.40
C HIS A 104 10.76 2.28 -16.49
N PRO A 105 10.94 1.32 -17.43
CA PRO A 105 9.96 1.02 -18.48
C PRO A 105 8.50 0.87 -18.02
N THR A 106 8.24 0.28 -16.87
CA THR A 106 6.89 0.13 -16.29
C THR A 106 6.30 1.45 -15.80
N GLN A 107 7.08 2.27 -15.09
CA GLN A 107 6.65 3.62 -14.70
C GLN A 107 6.50 4.55 -15.91
N ILE A 108 7.36 4.42 -16.92
CA ILE A 108 7.24 5.16 -18.18
C ILE A 108 5.95 4.76 -18.89
N GLN A 109 5.61 3.47 -18.90
CA GLN A 109 4.35 2.99 -19.46
C GLN A 109 3.14 3.49 -18.66
N GLU A 110 3.16 3.43 -17.33
CA GLU A 110 2.07 3.98 -16.51
C GLU A 110 1.95 5.51 -16.66
N ALA A 111 3.06 6.25 -16.69
CA ALA A 111 3.07 7.68 -16.91
C ALA A 111 2.60 8.05 -18.32
N LYS A 112 3.00 7.28 -19.33
CA LYS A 112 2.55 7.45 -20.72
C LYS A 112 1.10 7.04 -20.90
N MET A 113 0.61 6.03 -20.19
CA MET A 113 -0.80 5.64 -20.15
C MET A 113 -1.65 6.68 -19.42
N ARG A 114 -1.18 7.22 -18.30
CA ARG A 114 -1.80 8.37 -17.62
C ARG A 114 -1.81 9.60 -18.51
N GLN A 115 -0.70 9.93 -19.16
CA GLN A 115 -0.64 11.02 -20.13
C GLN A 115 -1.56 10.76 -21.31
N PHE A 116 -1.62 9.55 -21.85
CA PHE A 116 -2.51 9.18 -22.96
C PHE A 116 -3.98 9.30 -22.54
N PHE A 117 -4.36 8.86 -21.34
CA PHE A 117 -5.70 9.09 -20.80
C PHE A 117 -6.00 10.58 -20.59
N VAL A 118 -5.07 11.34 -20.00
CA VAL A 118 -5.24 12.79 -19.79
C VAL A 118 -5.29 13.55 -21.12
N THR A 119 -4.49 13.18 -22.12
CA THR A 119 -4.50 13.79 -23.47
C THR A 119 -5.65 13.32 -24.34
N THR A 120 -6.23 12.15 -24.11
CA THR A 120 -7.47 11.72 -24.80
C THR A 120 -8.69 12.36 -24.14
N LEU A 121 -8.70 12.55 -22.81
CA LEU A 121 -9.74 13.30 -22.11
C LEU A 121 -9.68 14.81 -22.42
N THR A 122 -8.48 15.39 -22.50
CA THR A 122 -8.29 16.79 -22.92
C THR A 122 -8.37 16.96 -24.44
N GLY A 123 -8.02 15.95 -25.23
CA GLY A 123 -8.14 15.93 -26.70
C GLY A 123 -9.56 15.71 -27.22
N LEU A 124 -10.45 15.08 -26.43
CA LEU A 124 -11.89 15.16 -26.62
C LEU A 124 -12.49 16.47 -26.08
N ALA A 125 -11.74 17.25 -25.29
CA ALA A 125 -12.13 18.57 -24.79
C ALA A 125 -11.55 19.75 -25.60
N ILE A 126 -10.76 19.52 -26.65
CA ILE A 126 -10.41 20.55 -27.65
C ILE A 126 -11.60 20.84 -28.59
N GLY A 127 -12.72 20.13 -28.43
CA GLY A 127 -13.99 20.45 -29.09
C GLY A 127 -14.92 21.43 -28.35
N VAL A 128 -14.73 21.75 -27.05
CA VAL A 128 -15.76 22.53 -26.33
C VAL A 128 -15.28 23.62 -25.36
N THR A 129 -14.07 23.64 -24.80
CA THR A 129 -13.76 24.69 -23.80
C THR A 129 -12.72 25.71 -24.25
N ALA A 130 -13.23 26.89 -24.57
CA ALA A 130 -12.58 28.20 -24.65
C ALA A 130 -12.02 28.65 -26.01
N TYR A 131 -12.93 28.81 -26.99
CA TYR A 131 -12.99 30.09 -27.70
C TYR A 131 -13.46 31.16 -26.69
N LEU A 132 -12.73 32.27 -26.64
CA LEU A 132 -13.05 33.57 -26.02
C LEU A 132 -12.60 33.82 -24.56
N ILE A 133 -11.48 34.55 -24.44
CA ILE A 133 -11.49 35.82 -23.71
C ILE A 133 -10.98 36.91 -24.66
N VAL A 134 -11.86 37.80 -25.09
CA VAL A 134 -11.50 39.16 -25.54
C VAL A 134 -12.36 40.10 -24.74
N ASP A 135 -11.72 41.00 -24.01
CA ASP A 135 -12.39 42.02 -23.21
C ASP A 135 -12.55 43.32 -24.02
N SER A 136 -13.72 43.92 -23.87
CA SER A 136 -14.17 45.24 -24.36
C SER A 136 -14.27 45.49 -25.88
N VAL A 137 -15.47 45.83 -26.36
CA VAL A 137 -15.91 47.23 -26.63
C VAL A 137 -17.34 47.15 -27.18
N ASN A 138 -18.26 47.71 -26.38
CA ASN A 138 -19.47 48.43 -26.79
C ASN A 138 -20.47 47.70 -27.72
N ASN A 139 -21.62 47.30 -27.16
CA ASN A 139 -22.85 47.59 -27.90
C ASN A 139 -24.05 47.83 -26.98
N GLN A 140 -24.52 49.08 -27.06
CA GLN A 140 -25.84 49.50 -26.66
C GLN A 140 -26.92 48.85 -27.54
N TYR A 141 -28.16 49.04 -27.09
CA TYR A 141 -29.44 48.72 -27.75
C TYR A 141 -29.86 47.24 -27.64
N LYS A 142 -31.05 46.86 -27.16
CA LYS A 142 -32.19 47.53 -26.52
C LYS A 142 -33.17 46.39 -26.16
N VAL A 143 -33.78 46.47 -24.97
CA VAL A 143 -35.19 46.15 -24.65
C VAL A 143 -35.71 44.69 -24.76
N ALA A 144 -35.73 44.01 -23.60
CA ALA A 144 -36.92 43.58 -22.81
C ALA A 144 -37.97 42.56 -23.40
N PRO A 145 -38.94 42.04 -22.60
CA PRO A 145 -38.88 40.68 -22.00
C PRO A 145 -40.21 39.88 -22.08
N ALA A 146 -40.22 38.61 -21.63
CA ALA A 146 -41.37 37.83 -21.09
C ALA A 146 -41.02 36.33 -21.13
N SER A 147 -41.48 35.40 -20.28
CA SER A 147 -42.25 35.39 -19.04
C SER A 147 -42.26 33.94 -18.52
N SER A 148 -42.15 33.78 -17.20
CA SER A 148 -42.62 32.73 -16.27
C SER A 148 -43.13 31.34 -16.73
N SER A 149 -42.96 30.41 -15.75
CA SER A 149 -43.73 29.18 -15.45
C SER A 149 -43.14 27.87 -16.01
N ARG A 150 -43.22 26.67 -15.40
CA ARG A 150 -43.54 26.09 -14.08
C ARG A 150 -43.31 24.56 -14.25
N GLN A 151 -43.18 23.83 -13.13
CA GLN A 151 -43.58 22.41 -12.92
C GLN A 151 -42.60 21.27 -13.36
N THR A 152 -42.05 20.54 -12.37
CA THR A 152 -42.32 19.11 -11.98
C THR A 152 -41.66 18.08 -12.92
N SER A 153 -41.05 16.96 -12.51
CA SER A 153 -41.45 15.92 -11.54
C SER A 153 -40.34 14.84 -11.47
N GLY A 154 -40.23 14.10 -10.34
CA GLY A 154 -39.78 12.68 -10.23
C GLY A 154 -38.29 12.38 -10.53
N SER A 155 -37.57 11.51 -9.83
CA SER A 155 -37.97 10.29 -9.12
C SER A 155 -36.83 9.83 -8.18
N SER A 156 -37.22 9.15 -7.11
CA SER A 156 -36.37 8.52 -6.10
C SER A 156 -35.70 7.25 -6.62
N PHE A 157 -34.50 6.93 -6.11
CA PHE A 157 -33.96 5.57 -6.09
C PHE A 157 -33.41 5.26 -4.69
N SER A 158 -33.89 4.15 -4.13
CA SER A 158 -33.64 3.65 -2.78
C SER A 158 -33.14 2.21 -2.82
N GLY A 159 -32.22 1.85 -1.92
CA GLY A 159 -31.87 0.48 -1.53
C GLY A 159 -30.70 -0.12 -2.34
N LEU A 160 -29.78 -0.93 -1.80
CA LEU A 160 -29.77 -1.70 -0.57
C LEU A 160 -28.32 -2.04 -0.18
N ALA A 161 -28.09 -2.07 1.14
CA ALA A 161 -26.90 -2.60 1.78
C ALA A 161 -26.92 -4.14 1.85
N SER A 162 -25.75 -4.77 1.80
CA SER A 162 -25.57 -6.13 2.33
C SER A 162 -24.21 -6.24 3.02
N SER A 163 -24.23 -6.27 4.35
CA SER A 163 -23.15 -6.72 5.21
C SER A 163 -23.11 -8.25 5.21
N GLN A 164 -21.95 -8.85 4.91
CA GLN A 164 -21.71 -10.27 5.17
C GLN A 164 -20.75 -10.42 6.35
N SER A 165 -21.25 -11.06 7.40
CA SER A 165 -20.55 -11.50 8.60
C SER A 165 -19.60 -12.66 8.26
N MET A 166 -18.31 -12.51 8.56
CA MET A 166 -17.31 -13.56 8.37
C MET A 166 -17.15 -14.38 9.65
N SER A 167 -17.36 -15.70 9.51
CA SER A 167 -17.37 -16.69 10.59
C SER A 167 -15.94 -17.13 10.95
N LEU A 168 -15.54 -16.93 12.21
CA LEU A 168 -14.31 -17.46 12.79
C LEU A 168 -14.49 -18.97 13.07
N LYS A 169 -13.84 -19.82 12.27
CA LYS A 169 -13.67 -21.24 12.58
C LYS A 169 -12.37 -21.43 13.35
N GLY A 170 -12.51 -21.77 14.63
CA GLY A 170 -11.40 -22.27 15.45
C GLY A 170 -10.88 -23.61 14.94
N PHE A 171 -9.58 -23.76 14.92
CA PHE A 171 -8.89 -25.05 14.87
C PHE A 171 -7.83 -25.09 15.95
N GLY A 172 -8.15 -25.79 17.04
CA GLY A 172 -7.16 -26.21 18.02
C GLY A 172 -6.25 -27.27 17.41
N SER A 173 -4.94 -27.13 17.63
CA SER A 173 -3.99 -28.22 17.50
C SER A 173 -3.22 -28.34 18.80
N ASN A 174 -3.50 -29.44 19.48
CA ASN A 174 -2.87 -29.89 20.70
C ASN A 174 -1.38 -30.17 20.41
N ARG A 175 -0.47 -29.34 20.92
CA ARG A 175 0.97 -29.61 20.92
C ARG A 175 1.51 -29.48 22.34
N ASN A 176 2.24 -30.52 22.74
CA ASN A 176 2.86 -30.72 24.04
C ASN A 176 3.58 -29.47 24.56
N LEU A 177 3.31 -29.17 25.83
CA LEU A 177 3.95 -28.20 26.70
C LEU A 177 5.45 -28.49 26.83
N ASN A 178 6.30 -27.56 26.36
CA ASN A 178 7.64 -27.23 26.87
C ASN A 178 8.46 -26.39 25.85
N LEU A 179 7.93 -25.25 25.38
CA LEU A 179 8.65 -24.28 24.52
C LEU A 179 8.07 -22.84 24.65
N GLU A 180 7.76 -22.37 25.86
CA GLU A 180 6.90 -21.15 26.02
C GLU A 180 7.65 -19.84 26.33
N ASP A 181 8.98 -19.84 26.52
CA ASP A 181 9.76 -18.60 26.76
C ASP A 181 10.53 -18.09 25.54
N ASP A 182 10.78 -18.92 24.52
CA ASP A 182 11.48 -18.46 23.30
C ASP A 182 10.62 -17.54 22.41
N ASP A 183 9.30 -17.59 22.54
CA ASP A 183 8.36 -16.80 21.71
C ASP A 183 8.13 -15.38 22.28
N TYR A 184 8.58 -15.10 23.52
CA TYR A 184 8.41 -13.80 24.18
C TYR A 184 9.73 -13.27 24.75
N PRO A 185 10.68 -12.89 23.88
CA PRO A 185 12.05 -12.57 24.28
C PRO A 185 12.18 -11.23 25.01
N TYR A 186 11.14 -10.38 25.01
CA TYR A 186 11.17 -9.06 25.64
C TYR A 186 10.41 -9.05 26.97
N SER A 187 11.11 -8.79 28.08
CA SER A 187 10.52 -8.69 29.42
C SER A 187 10.54 -7.27 29.94
N SER A 188 9.43 -6.79 30.50
CA SER A 188 9.35 -5.48 31.15
C SER A 188 9.59 -5.53 32.66
N PHE A 189 9.75 -4.35 33.26
CA PHE A 189 9.88 -4.17 34.70
C PHE A 189 8.72 -4.74 35.51
N SER A 190 7.48 -4.68 34.99
CA SER A 190 6.31 -5.26 35.66
C SER A 190 6.27 -6.80 35.64
N GLY A 191 7.28 -7.43 35.00
CA GLY A 191 7.39 -8.87 34.81
C GLY A 191 6.52 -9.40 33.68
N MET A 192 5.99 -8.52 32.83
CA MET A 192 5.22 -8.92 31.66
C MET A 192 6.16 -9.25 30.51
N LEU A 193 5.80 -10.28 29.75
CA LEU A 193 6.56 -10.75 28.61
C LEU A 193 5.86 -10.33 27.32
N TYR A 194 6.63 -9.99 26.31
CA TYR A 194 6.17 -9.51 25.03
C TYR A 194 6.94 -10.19 23.91
N LYS A 195 6.24 -10.38 22.79
CA LYS A 195 6.79 -10.98 21.58
C LYS A 195 7.76 -10.03 20.86
N TYR A 196 7.46 -8.72 20.89
CA TYR A 196 8.22 -7.69 20.19
C TYR A 196 8.69 -6.59 21.14
N ASP A 197 9.94 -6.15 20.98
CA ASP A 197 10.51 -4.98 21.66
C ASP A 197 10.33 -3.75 20.75
N LEU A 198 9.24 -3.01 20.95
CA LEU A 198 8.88 -1.87 20.11
C LEU A 198 9.82 -0.67 20.27
N SER A 199 10.86 -0.75 21.11
CA SER A 199 11.96 0.23 21.07
C SER A 199 12.85 0.03 19.84
N LYS A 200 12.82 -1.15 19.21
CA LYS A 200 13.60 -1.49 18.03
C LYS A 200 12.76 -1.29 16.77
N PRO A 201 13.28 -0.57 15.75
CA PRO A 201 12.55 -0.35 14.51
C PRO A 201 12.13 -1.63 13.77
N ILE A 202 12.99 -2.64 13.79
CA ILE A 202 12.70 -3.93 13.14
C ILE A 202 11.53 -4.61 13.82
N ASP A 203 11.49 -4.60 15.15
CA ASP A 203 10.41 -5.21 15.93
C ASP A 203 9.10 -4.44 15.78
N GLN A 204 9.14 -3.11 15.61
CA GLN A 204 7.96 -2.33 15.22
C GLN A 204 7.37 -2.81 13.89
N ILE A 205 8.21 -2.99 12.87
CA ILE A 205 7.77 -3.49 11.56
C ILE A 205 7.22 -4.91 11.67
N LYS A 206 7.90 -5.79 12.43
CA LYS A 206 7.44 -7.16 12.68
C LYS A 206 6.07 -7.18 13.39
N TYR A 207 5.88 -6.31 14.38
CA TYR A 207 4.62 -6.15 15.09
C TYR A 207 3.50 -5.58 14.20
N ASP A 208 3.81 -4.59 13.35
CA ASP A 208 2.85 -3.98 12.40
C ASP A 208 2.29 -5.00 11.40
N LEU A 209 3.03 -6.08 11.14
CA LEU A 209 2.62 -7.18 10.24
C LEU A 209 1.95 -8.34 10.98
N ASP A 210 2.18 -8.50 12.29
CA ASP A 210 1.53 -9.53 13.10
C ASP A 210 0.19 -9.02 13.66
N ILE A 211 -0.85 -9.14 12.83
CA ILE A 211 -2.23 -8.76 13.17
C ILE A 211 -2.72 -9.51 14.42
N SER A 212 -2.25 -10.75 14.67
CA SER A 212 -2.66 -11.51 15.85
C SER A 212 -2.15 -10.85 17.12
N SER A 213 -0.89 -10.43 17.13
CA SER A 213 -0.30 -9.71 18.26
C SER A 213 -0.97 -8.36 18.50
N GLN A 214 -1.29 -7.60 17.43
CA GLN A 214 -2.04 -6.34 17.56
C GLN A 214 -3.45 -6.56 18.12
N LEU A 215 -4.13 -7.60 17.65
CA LEU A 215 -5.48 -7.92 18.12
C LEU A 215 -5.46 -8.31 19.59
N ILE A 216 -4.51 -9.14 20.00
CA ILE A 216 -4.30 -9.56 21.38
C ILE A 216 -4.13 -8.34 22.30
N ASP A 217 -3.25 -7.41 21.95
CA ASP A 217 -3.00 -6.20 22.74
C ASP A 217 -4.23 -5.27 22.76
N SER A 218 -5.01 -5.23 21.68
CA SER A 218 -6.21 -4.37 21.60
C SER A 218 -7.39 -4.87 22.42
N ILE A 219 -7.56 -6.19 22.55
CA ILE A 219 -8.73 -6.80 23.20
C ILE A 219 -8.58 -6.76 24.72
N ASN A 220 -7.35 -6.78 25.24
CA ASN A 220 -7.11 -6.92 26.66
C ASN A 220 -6.05 -5.93 27.14
N PRO A 221 -6.41 -4.66 27.42
CA PRO A 221 -5.48 -3.74 28.07
C PRO A 221 -5.29 -4.15 29.53
N SER A 222 -4.25 -4.95 29.78
CA SER A 222 -3.76 -5.15 31.16
C SER A 222 -3.24 -3.81 31.67
N TYR A 223 -3.64 -3.42 32.88
CA TYR A 223 -3.14 -2.19 33.54
C TYR A 223 -1.60 -2.16 33.64
N LYS A 224 -0.94 -3.32 33.54
CA LYS A 224 0.52 -3.41 33.51
C LYS A 224 1.13 -2.88 32.21
N ILE A 225 0.42 -2.98 31.07
CA ILE A 225 0.88 -2.43 29.78
C ILE A 225 0.95 -0.91 29.88
N ASP A 226 -0.07 -0.27 30.46
CA ASP A 226 -0.08 1.17 30.66
C ASP A 226 1.04 1.60 31.62
N MET A 227 1.23 0.86 32.72
CA MET A 227 2.34 1.09 33.64
C MET A 227 3.71 0.97 32.94
N ASP A 228 3.94 -0.07 32.14
CA ASP A 228 5.20 -0.25 31.42
C ASP A 228 5.46 0.92 30.44
N ARG A 229 4.42 1.35 29.72
CA ARG A 229 4.47 2.50 28.81
C ARG A 229 4.79 3.79 29.56
N ASP A 230 4.23 4.00 30.75
CA ASP A 230 4.55 5.15 31.61
C ASP A 230 6.03 5.17 32.04
N PHE A 231 6.66 3.99 32.15
CA PHE A 231 8.10 3.84 32.40
C PHE A 231 8.95 3.81 31.11
N GLY A 232 8.37 4.13 29.95
CA GLY A 232 9.08 4.16 28.67
C GLY A 232 9.45 2.78 28.12
N GLN A 233 8.79 1.72 28.59
CA GLN A 233 8.95 0.37 28.06
C GLN A 233 7.81 0.09 27.07
N PHE A 234 8.18 -0.28 25.85
CA PHE A 234 7.24 -0.46 24.76
C PHE A 234 7.35 -1.89 24.25
N GLY A 235 6.48 -2.77 24.76
CA GLY A 235 6.34 -4.13 24.26
C GLY A 235 5.09 -4.28 23.39
N GLY A 236 5.14 -5.21 22.44
CA GLY A 236 4.01 -5.59 21.59
C GLY A 236 3.77 -7.10 21.60
N GLY A 237 2.51 -7.51 21.50
CA GLY A 237 2.10 -8.90 21.61
C GLY A 237 2.38 -9.44 23.01
N ALA A 238 1.68 -8.92 24.01
CA ALA A 238 1.85 -9.34 25.40
C ALA A 238 1.52 -10.84 25.59
N LYS A 239 2.25 -11.52 26.48
CA LYS A 239 2.01 -12.91 26.89
C LYS A 239 0.81 -12.95 27.84
N TRP A 240 -0.09 -13.89 27.58
CA TRP A 240 -1.32 -14.12 28.36
C TRP A 240 -1.37 -15.52 28.93
#